data_AF-A0A2D8A6G7-F1
#
_entry.id   AF-A0A2D8A6G7-F1
#
_cell.length_a   1.000
_cell.length_b   1.000
_cell.length_c   1.000
_cell.angle_alpha   90.00
_cell.angle_beta   90.00
_cell.angle_gamma   90.00
#
_symmetry.space_group_name_H-M   'P 1'
#
loop_
_entity.id
_entity.type
_entity.pdbx_description
1 polymer ?
#
loop_
_entity_poly.entity_id
_entity_poly.type
_entity_poly.pdbx_seq_one_letter_code
_entity_poly.pdbx_strand_id
1 'polypeptide(L)'
;MADTPYKFFSQLLSTARLRTRYKKINRGWNEKELVDKNYLVELYKKQKGLCAITGFPMKMERGGKSSDENYKYNISMDRIDNSLGYVVGNIRLVTKQANVMRNRLEDHELIVWATAIVNTLSSDDK
;
A
#
# COMPACT_ATOMS: atom_id res chain seq x y z
N MET A 1 -24.03 -4.35 3.82
CA MET A 1 -22.98 -4.29 2.76
C MET A 1 -21.83 -3.29 3.05
N ALA A 2 -21.75 -2.66 4.23
CA ALA A 2 -20.63 -1.76 4.61
C ALA A 2 -19.47 -2.44 5.36
N ASP A 3 -19.55 -3.76 5.55
CA ASP A 3 -18.81 -4.46 6.62
C ASP A 3 -17.46 -5.04 6.18
N THR A 4 -17.30 -5.34 4.88
CA THR A 4 -16.11 -6.00 4.34
C THR A 4 -14.87 -5.09 4.33
N PRO A 5 -14.92 -3.83 3.82
CA PRO A 5 -13.78 -2.92 3.85
C PRO A 5 -13.37 -2.55 5.27
N TYR A 6 -14.35 -2.27 6.12
CA TYR A 6 -14.10 -1.81 7.49
C TYR A 6 -13.36 -2.85 8.33
N LYS A 7 -13.84 -4.10 8.30
CA LYS A 7 -13.17 -5.22 8.98
C LYS A 7 -11.78 -5.51 8.39
N PHE A 8 -11.61 -5.39 7.07
CA PHE A 8 -10.30 -5.61 6.43
C PHE A 8 -9.28 -4.55 6.86
N PHE A 9 -9.66 -3.26 6.81
CA PHE A 9 -8.77 -2.18 7.22
C PHE A 9 -8.45 -2.20 8.72
N SER A 10 -9.40 -2.59 9.56
CA SER A 10 -9.14 -2.79 10.99
C SER A 10 -8.03 -3.82 11.22
N GLN A 11 -8.04 -4.93 10.49
CA GLN A 11 -6.98 -5.94 10.54
C GLN A 11 -5.66 -5.43 9.94
N LEU A 12 -5.72 -4.70 8.83
CA LEU A 12 -4.52 -4.17 8.18
C LEU A 12 -3.75 -3.21 9.11
N LEU A 13 -4.48 -2.32 9.81
CA LEU A 13 -3.90 -1.38 10.77
C LEU A 13 -3.26 -2.09 11.97
N SER A 14 -3.86 -3.18 12.47
CA SER A 14 -3.29 -3.95 13.59
C SER A 14 -1.95 -4.58 13.21
N THR A 15 -1.82 -5.08 11.97
CA THR A 15 -0.56 -5.68 11.47
C THR A 15 0.52 -4.66 11.12
N ALA A 16 0.16 -3.42 10.78
CA ALA A 16 1.11 -2.39 10.37
C ALA A 16 1.99 -1.84 11.51
N ARG A 17 1.73 -2.21 12.78
CA ARG A 17 2.48 -1.77 13.98
C ARG A 17 2.68 -0.24 14.01
N LEU A 18 1.64 0.49 13.59
CA LEU A 18 1.66 1.94 13.34
C LEU A 18 2.27 2.72 14.52
N ARG A 19 1.79 2.43 15.73
CA ARG A 19 2.21 3.08 16.97
C ARG A 19 3.68 2.83 17.30
N THR A 20 4.16 1.59 17.16
CA THR A 20 5.56 1.24 17.45
C THR A 20 6.53 1.92 16.48
N ARG A 21 6.21 1.94 15.18
CA ARG A 21 7.05 2.60 14.17
C ARG A 21 7.03 4.13 14.33
N TYR A 22 5.85 4.71 14.54
CA TYR A 22 5.72 6.16 14.66
C TYR A 22 6.37 6.70 15.95
N LYS A 23 6.28 5.99 17.09
CA LYS A 23 7.04 6.35 18.32
C LYS A 23 8.57 6.31 18.14
N LYS A 24 9.07 5.43 17.25
CA LYS A 24 10.51 5.34 16.95
C LYS A 24 10.99 6.54 16.12
N ILE A 25 10.15 7.03 15.22
CA ILE A 25 10.49 8.09 14.28
C ILE A 25 10.24 9.48 14.91
N ASN A 26 9.19 9.63 15.74
CA ASN A 26 8.75 10.94 16.22
C ASN A 26 8.71 11.02 17.76
N ARG A 27 9.52 11.92 18.34
CA ARG A 27 9.63 12.15 19.81
C ARG A 27 8.57 13.10 20.39
N GLY A 28 7.77 13.77 19.54
CA GLY A 28 6.68 14.69 19.91
C GLY A 28 5.30 14.19 19.45
N TRP A 29 4.92 12.99 19.88
CA TRP A 29 3.79 12.21 19.37
C TRP A 29 2.41 12.90 19.47
N ASN A 30 1.70 13.04 18.34
CA ASN A 30 0.27 13.39 18.30
C ASN A 30 -0.53 12.25 17.64
N GLU A 31 -1.42 11.59 18.41
CA GLU A 31 -2.21 10.46 17.92
C GLU A 31 -3.12 10.82 16.74
N LYS A 32 -3.58 12.08 16.66
CA LYS A 32 -4.54 12.54 15.65
C LYS A 32 -3.99 12.51 14.23
N GLU A 33 -2.67 12.38 14.07
CA GLU A 33 -2.03 12.31 12.75
C GLU A 33 -1.98 10.89 12.19
N LEU A 34 -2.22 9.85 13.00
CA LEU A 34 -2.15 8.46 12.54
C LEU A 34 -3.35 8.10 11.65
N VAL A 35 -3.09 7.29 10.63
CA VAL A 35 -4.17 6.75 9.81
C VAL A 35 -5.07 5.82 10.62
N ASP A 36 -6.39 5.96 10.43
CA ASP A 36 -7.40 5.07 10.96
C ASP A 36 -8.17 4.35 9.84
N LYS A 37 -9.09 3.47 10.23
CA LYS A 37 -9.87 2.67 9.27
C LYS A 37 -10.82 3.53 8.44
N ASN A 38 -11.35 4.62 8.99
CA ASN A 38 -12.27 5.50 8.27
C ASN A 38 -11.52 6.22 7.15
N TYR A 39 -10.33 6.74 7.45
CA TYR A 39 -9.44 7.31 6.45
C TYR A 39 -9.14 6.32 5.32
N LEU A 40 -8.82 5.06 5.64
CA LEU A 40 -8.53 4.05 4.61
C LEU A 40 -9.76 3.69 3.76
N VAL A 41 -10.97 3.66 4.36
CA VAL A 41 -12.22 3.45 3.61
C VAL A 41 -12.47 4.59 2.63
N GLU A 42 -12.32 5.84 3.07
CA GLU A 42 -12.51 7.00 2.20
C GLU A 42 -11.42 7.09 1.12
N LEU A 43 -10.17 6.75 1.46
CA LEU A 43 -9.09 6.66 0.49
C LEU A 43 -9.36 5.58 -0.57
N TYR A 44 -9.85 4.40 -0.16
CA TYR A 44 -10.25 3.34 -1.08
C TYR A 44 -11.34 3.79 -2.06
N LYS A 45 -12.37 4.49 -1.56
CA LYS A 45 -13.44 5.07 -2.39
C LYS A 45 -12.88 6.12 -3.35
N LYS A 46 -12.03 7.03 -2.87
CA LYS A 46 -11.38 8.07 -3.68
C LYS A 46 -10.54 7.46 -4.80
N GLN A 47 -9.86 6.35 -4.52
CA GLN A 47 -9.11 5.57 -5.49
C GLN A 47 -9.98 4.66 -6.38
N LYS A 48 -11.30 4.66 -6.21
CA LYS A 48 -12.25 3.80 -6.95
C LYS A 48 -11.92 2.30 -6.85
N GLY A 49 -11.30 1.89 -5.75
CA GLY A 49 -10.82 0.53 -5.54
C GLY A 49 -9.63 0.10 -6.40
N LEU A 50 -8.94 1.05 -7.05
CA LEU A 50 -7.78 0.80 -7.90
C LEU A 50 -6.46 1.11 -7.20
N CYS A 51 -5.45 0.31 -7.52
CA CYS A 51 -4.08 0.52 -7.09
C CYS A 51 -3.55 1.87 -7.56
N ALA A 52 -3.02 2.68 -6.65
CA ALA A 52 -2.54 4.02 -6.98
C ALA A 52 -1.34 4.04 -7.96
N ILE A 53 -0.57 2.94 -8.05
CA ILE A 53 0.63 2.88 -8.91
C ILE A 53 0.46 2.02 -10.16
N THR A 54 -0.34 0.95 -10.11
CA THR A 54 -0.54 0.07 -11.28
C THR A 54 -1.89 0.23 -11.95
N GLY A 55 -2.86 0.90 -11.31
CA GLY A 55 -4.24 0.96 -11.78
C GLY A 55 -5.02 -0.37 -11.66
N PHE A 56 -4.41 -1.44 -11.18
CA PHE A 56 -5.10 -2.74 -11.04
C PHE A 56 -6.20 -2.70 -9.97
N PRO A 57 -7.32 -3.42 -10.16
CA PRO A 57 -8.32 -3.62 -9.12
C PRO A 57 -7.69 -4.27 -7.89
N MET A 58 -7.94 -3.70 -6.72
CA MET A 58 -7.44 -4.24 -5.46
C MET A 58 -8.43 -5.22 -4.86
N LYS A 59 -7.92 -6.25 -4.18
CA LYS A 59 -8.71 -7.29 -3.51
C LYS A 59 -8.61 -7.20 -1.98
N MET A 60 -9.56 -7.84 -1.29
CA MET A 60 -9.63 -7.89 0.18
C MET A 60 -9.74 -9.34 0.68
N GLU A 61 -8.96 -10.25 0.09
CA GLU A 61 -8.96 -11.67 0.45
C GLU A 61 -8.42 -11.88 1.87
N ARG A 62 -9.04 -12.78 2.63
CA ARG A 62 -8.61 -13.16 3.99
C ARG A 62 -8.22 -14.63 4.05
N GLY A 63 -7.26 -14.97 4.91
CA GLY A 63 -6.93 -16.36 5.23
C GLY A 63 -6.21 -17.16 4.12
N GLY A 64 -5.88 -16.54 2.99
CA GLY A 64 -5.06 -17.14 1.92
C GLY A 64 -3.57 -17.20 2.27
N LYS A 65 -2.84 -18.09 1.61
CA LYS A 65 -1.37 -18.14 1.71
C LYS A 65 -0.80 -16.97 0.90
N SER A 66 0.35 -16.44 1.32
CA SER A 66 1.01 -15.35 0.57
C SER A 66 1.40 -15.75 -0.86
N SER A 67 1.48 -17.05 -1.15
CA SER A 67 1.72 -17.63 -2.46
C SER A 67 0.48 -17.70 -3.36
N ASP A 68 -0.72 -17.41 -2.85
CA ASP A 68 -1.92 -17.42 -3.68
C ASP A 68 -1.87 -16.28 -4.70
N GLU A 69 -2.17 -16.59 -5.95
CA GLU A 69 -2.20 -15.67 -7.09
C GLU A 69 -3.16 -14.48 -6.89
N ASN A 70 -4.16 -14.63 -6.02
CA ASN A 70 -5.05 -13.53 -5.65
C ASN A 70 -4.44 -12.59 -4.61
N TYR A 71 -3.50 -13.08 -3.79
CA TYR A 71 -2.89 -12.34 -2.70
C TYR A 71 -1.97 -11.21 -3.21
N LYS A 72 -1.41 -11.33 -4.42
CA LYS A 72 -0.66 -10.22 -5.05
C LYS A 72 -1.51 -8.98 -5.29
N TYR A 73 -2.82 -9.13 -5.50
CA TYR A 73 -3.76 -8.03 -5.71
C TYR A 73 -4.38 -7.48 -4.41
N ASN A 74 -4.10 -8.12 -3.26
CA ASN A 74 -4.65 -7.64 -2.00
C ASN A 74 -4.17 -6.23 -1.66
N ILE A 75 -5.04 -5.45 -1.01
CA ILE A 75 -4.70 -4.09 -0.59
C ILE A 75 -3.52 -4.10 0.39
N SER A 76 -2.60 -3.17 0.17
CA SER A 76 -1.50 -2.83 1.05
C SER A 76 -1.44 -1.31 1.25
N MET A 77 -1.01 -0.88 2.43
CA MET A 77 -0.71 0.53 2.69
C MET A 77 0.74 0.81 2.28
N ASP A 78 0.90 1.71 1.32
CA ASP A 78 2.19 2.23 0.90
C ASP A 78 2.36 3.68 1.36
N ARG A 79 3.58 4.03 1.75
CA ARG A 79 3.93 5.36 2.26
C ARG A 79 4.45 6.19 1.11
N ILE A 80 3.85 7.35 0.86
CA ILE A 80 4.27 8.21 -0.25
C ILE A 80 5.72 8.64 0.00
N ASP A 81 5.98 9.22 1.16
CA ASP A 81 7.32 9.48 1.69
C ASP A 81 7.72 8.38 2.69
N ASN A 82 8.81 7.67 2.39
CA ASN A 82 9.34 6.59 3.21
C ASN A 82 10.01 7.04 4.52
N SER A 83 10.42 8.30 4.60
CA SER A 83 10.99 8.92 5.81
C SER A 83 9.92 9.16 6.88
N LEU A 84 8.66 9.30 6.44
CA LEU A 84 7.51 9.50 7.30
C LEU A 84 6.86 8.17 7.73
N GLY A 85 6.05 8.27 8.80
CA GLY A 85 5.24 7.17 9.29
C GLY A 85 3.95 6.96 8.50
N TYR A 86 3.09 6.09 9.02
CA TYR A 86 1.73 5.91 8.51
C TYR A 86 0.80 7.00 9.06
N VAL A 87 0.92 8.20 8.49
CA VAL A 87 0.12 9.37 8.87
C VAL A 87 -0.87 9.76 7.78
N VAL A 88 -1.93 10.45 8.17
CA VAL A 88 -2.91 11.05 7.26
C VAL A 88 -2.17 11.91 6.24
N GLY A 89 -2.52 11.75 4.96
CA GLY A 89 -1.86 12.46 3.86
C GLY A 89 -0.58 11.79 3.33
N ASN A 90 0.07 10.90 4.08
CA ASN A 90 1.27 10.19 3.63
C ASN A 90 1.01 8.75 3.15
N ILE A 91 -0.25 8.39 2.89
CA ILE A 91 -0.63 7.01 2.54
C ILE A 91 -1.41 6.97 1.23
N ARG A 92 -1.06 5.98 0.40
CA ARG A 92 -1.83 5.50 -0.74
C ARG A 92 -2.11 4.01 -0.62
N LEU A 93 -3.22 3.55 -1.19
CA LEU A 93 -3.53 2.12 -1.27
C LEU A 93 -2.99 1.54 -2.58
N VAL A 94 -2.28 0.44 -2.48
CA VAL A 94 -1.70 -0.27 -3.64
C VAL A 94 -1.96 -1.76 -3.52
N THR A 95 -1.74 -2.52 -4.59
CA THR A 95 -1.69 -3.98 -4.48
C THR A 95 -0.45 -4.41 -3.71
N LYS A 96 -0.54 -5.56 -3.04
CA LYS A 96 0.55 -6.15 -2.25
C LYS A 96 1.81 -6.31 -3.09
N GLN A 97 1.69 -6.81 -4.32
CA GLN A 97 2.82 -7.00 -5.21
C GLN A 97 3.47 -5.67 -5.61
N ALA A 98 2.66 -4.64 -5.90
CA ALA A 98 3.20 -3.35 -6.26
C ALA A 98 3.95 -2.70 -5.08
N ASN A 99 3.47 -2.87 -3.84
CA ASN A 99 4.20 -2.45 -2.65
C ASN A 99 5.51 -3.23 -2.45
N VAL A 100 5.53 -4.53 -2.77
CA VAL A 100 6.75 -5.36 -2.71
C VAL A 100 7.77 -4.91 -3.74
N MET A 101 7.34 -4.61 -4.97
CA MET A 101 8.21 -4.07 -6.02
C MET A 101 8.78 -2.70 -5.66
N ARG A 102 7.92 -1.82 -5.12
CA ARG A 102 8.30 -0.46 -4.71
C ARG A 102 9.28 -0.49 -3.53
N ASN A 103 9.02 -1.33 -2.52
CA ASN A 103 9.86 -1.50 -1.33
C ASN A 103 10.29 -0.17 -0.70
N ARG A 104 11.57 0.22 -0.83
CA ARG A 104 12.14 1.48 -0.29
C ARG A 104 12.39 2.54 -1.36
N LEU A 105 12.14 2.21 -2.63
CA LEU A 105 12.36 3.12 -3.73
C LEU A 105 11.37 4.29 -3.66
N GLU A 106 11.82 5.47 -4.03
CA GLU A 106 10.93 6.57 -4.38
C GLU A 106 10.24 6.31 -5.72
N ASP A 107 9.14 7.01 -5.99
CA ASP A 107 8.34 6.75 -7.20
C ASP A 107 9.15 6.90 -8.50
N HIS A 108 10.01 7.90 -8.55
CA HIS A 108 10.86 8.14 -9.72
C HIS A 108 11.88 7.01 -9.93
N GLU A 109 12.45 6.47 -8.85
CA GLU A 109 13.38 5.34 -8.93
C GLU A 109 12.65 4.08 -9.41
N LEU A 110 11.44 3.82 -8.88
CA LEU A 110 10.62 2.70 -9.33
C LEU A 110 10.30 2.80 -10.82
N ILE A 111 9.95 3.99 -11.32
CA ILE A 111 9.69 4.23 -12.75
C ILE A 111 10.94 3.88 -13.58
N VAL A 112 12.13 4.36 -13.18
CA VAL A 112 13.38 4.07 -13.89
C VAL A 112 13.61 2.56 -14.02
N TRP A 113 13.49 1.82 -12.91
CA TRP A 113 13.69 0.37 -12.93
C TRP A 113 12.60 -0.36 -13.72
N ALA A 114 11.34 0.03 -13.56
CA ALA A 114 10.23 -0.58 -14.29
C ALA A 114 10.37 -0.37 -15.81
N THR A 115 10.74 0.84 -16.24
CA THR A 115 11.01 1.15 -17.65
C THR A 115 12.17 0.34 -18.19
N ALA A 116 13.27 0.22 -17.45
CA ALA A 116 14.42 -0.60 -17.86
C ALA A 116 14.04 -2.07 -18.06
N ILE A 117 13.24 -2.63 -17.14
CA ILE A 117 12.73 -4.00 -17.23
C ILE A 117 11.84 -4.16 -18.46
N VAL A 118 10.86 -3.28 -18.66
CA VAL A 118 9.97 -3.34 -19.82
C VAL A 118 10.76 -3.26 -21.12
N ASN A 119 11.67 -2.30 -21.25
CA ASN A 119 12.49 -2.16 -22.46
C ASN A 119 13.33 -3.41 -22.73
N THR A 120 13.88 -4.04 -21.69
CA THR A 120 14.73 -5.24 -21.83
C THR A 120 13.93 -6.51 -22.13
N LEU A 121 12.72 -6.65 -21.55
CA LEU A 121 11.90 -7.86 -21.69
C LEU A 121 10.92 -7.81 -22.87
N SER A 122 10.57 -6.61 -23.35
CA SER A 122 9.69 -6.40 -24.51
C SER A 122 10.44 -6.16 -25.82
N SER A 123 11.77 -6.10 -25.79
CA SER A 123 12.55 -6.11 -27.03
C SER A 123 12.53 -7.54 -27.57
N ASP A 124 11.95 -7.73 -28.76
CA ASP A 124 11.77 -9.01 -29.44
C ASP A 124 13.10 -9.66 -29.92
N ASP A 125 14.25 -9.07 -29.59
CA ASP A 125 15.59 -9.56 -29.95
C ASP A 125 16.15 -10.63 -28.96
N LYS A 126 15.28 -11.53 -28.49
CA LYS A 126 15.67 -12.76 -27.79
C LYS A 126 15.15 -14.01 -28.49
#